data_AF-K1TL92-F1
#
_entry.id   AF-K1TL92-F1
#
_cell.length_a   1.000
_cell.length_b   1.000
_cell.length_c   1.000
_cell.angle_alpha   90.00
_cell.angle_beta   90.00
_cell.angle_gamma   90.00
#
_symmetry.space_group_name_H-M   'P 1'
#
loop_
_entity.id
_entity.type
_entity.pdbx_description
1 polymer ?
#
loop_
_entity_poly.entity_id
_entity_poly.type
_entity_poly.pdbx_seq_one_letter_code
_entity_poly.pdbx_strand_id
1 'polypeptide(L)'
;MVYLVKDGRTSLSADKGPDAVKNIVFFELGDANPLNALEFRLQESGKLFFDYVVLFSGNINYDPAENRVYFSRNKEVQFLLDNNEEYLQPLRKCGIKVIMGVLGNHDDSGLAQLSDPAARDFAAELAAYCETYGLDGVCFDDEYSNVNPDTSNPLFTRPSMAAAARLLYETKKAMPHKTVMVYYLGNITPY
;
A
#
# COMPACT_ATOMS: atom_id res chain seq x y z
N MET A 1 11.61 -35.38 -0.79
CA MET A 1 10.73 -34.31 -0.27
C MET A 1 11.38 -33.77 0.99
N VAL A 2 11.76 -32.50 1.00
CA VAL A 2 12.40 -31.86 2.16
C VAL A 2 11.40 -30.90 2.77
N TYR A 3 11.13 -31.06 4.07
CA TYR A 3 10.28 -30.15 4.83
C TYR A 3 11.15 -29.28 5.73
N LEU A 4 11.02 -27.98 5.56
CA LEU A 4 11.56 -26.98 6.49
C LEU A 4 10.48 -26.65 7.50
N VAL A 5 10.54 -27.28 8.67
CA VAL A 5 9.60 -27.07 9.77
C VAL A 5 10.17 -26.03 10.72
N LYS A 6 9.47 -24.90 10.91
CA LYS A 6 9.74 -23.93 11.98
C LYS A 6 8.81 -24.21 13.16
N ASP A 7 9.35 -24.19 14.37
CA ASP A 7 8.54 -24.30 15.59
C ASP A 7 7.77 -23.00 15.82
N GLY A 8 6.46 -23.03 15.55
CA GLY A 8 5.56 -21.87 15.72
C GLY A 8 5.03 -21.67 17.14
N ARG A 9 5.43 -22.50 18.12
CA ARG A 9 4.90 -22.44 19.49
C ARG A 9 5.51 -21.31 20.32
N THR A 10 6.67 -20.78 19.92
CA THR A 10 7.41 -19.75 20.66
C THR A 10 7.53 -18.42 19.92
N SER A 11 7.16 -18.37 18.63
CA SER A 11 7.19 -17.15 17.82
C SER A 11 5.80 -16.56 17.66
N LEU A 12 5.66 -15.26 17.86
CA LEU A 12 4.49 -14.49 17.44
C LEU A 12 4.09 -14.85 16.00
N SER A 13 2.81 -15.10 15.77
CA SER A 13 2.28 -15.47 14.46
C SER A 13 0.94 -14.80 14.21
N ALA A 14 0.78 -14.18 13.04
CA ALA A 14 -0.48 -13.66 12.53
C ALA A 14 -1.37 -14.71 11.86
N ASP A 15 -0.83 -15.91 11.56
CA ASP A 15 -1.58 -16.97 10.89
C ASP A 15 -2.59 -17.63 11.83
N LYS A 16 -3.84 -17.14 11.78
CA LYS A 16 -4.99 -17.66 12.52
C LYS A 16 -5.66 -18.88 11.87
N GLY A 17 -5.16 -19.36 10.74
CA GLY A 17 -5.76 -20.44 9.95
C GLY A 17 -6.39 -19.95 8.64
N PRO A 18 -6.70 -20.88 7.71
CA PRO A 18 -7.15 -20.54 6.36
C PRO A 18 -8.53 -19.87 6.32
N ASP A 19 -9.46 -20.30 7.19
CA ASP A 19 -10.83 -19.79 7.23
C ASP A 19 -11.02 -18.64 8.23
N ALA A 20 -9.95 -18.21 8.89
CA ALA A 20 -10.03 -17.13 9.87
C ALA A 20 -10.22 -15.79 9.17
N VAL A 21 -11.14 -14.98 9.69
CA VAL A 21 -11.31 -13.57 9.29
C VAL A 21 -9.98 -12.83 9.43
N LYS A 22 -9.67 -12.02 8.42
CA LYS A 22 -8.45 -11.21 8.38
C LYS A 22 -8.74 -9.82 8.92
N ASN A 23 -7.89 -9.34 9.82
CA ASN A 23 -7.99 -7.99 10.38
C ASN A 23 -6.92 -7.09 9.75
N ILE A 24 -7.34 -5.91 9.30
CA ILE A 24 -6.50 -4.90 8.67
C ILE A 24 -6.53 -3.66 9.55
N VAL A 25 -5.37 -3.06 9.83
CA VAL A 25 -5.26 -1.82 10.59
C VAL A 25 -4.47 -0.79 9.80
N PHE A 26 -4.92 0.47 9.84
CA PHE A 26 -4.25 1.62 9.24
C PHE A 26 -3.56 2.41 10.35
N PHE A 27 -2.29 2.73 10.15
CA PHE A 27 -1.52 3.58 11.05
C PHE A 27 -1.24 4.92 10.37
N GLU A 28 -1.72 6.00 11.00
CA GLU A 28 -1.32 7.37 10.65
C GLU A 28 0.15 7.56 11.05
N LEU A 29 1.02 7.71 10.05
CA LEU A 29 2.46 7.80 10.27
C LEU A 29 2.84 9.16 10.86
N GLY A 30 3.71 9.13 11.88
CA GLY A 30 4.08 10.31 12.67
C GLY A 30 3.38 10.39 14.01
N ASP A 31 2.16 9.86 14.11
CA ASP A 31 1.38 9.78 15.35
C ASP A 31 1.52 8.42 16.05
N ALA A 32 1.66 7.34 15.26
CA ALA A 32 1.73 5.98 15.79
C ALA A 32 2.79 5.12 15.09
N ASN A 33 3.51 4.32 15.89
CA ASN A 33 4.49 3.36 15.39
C ASN A 33 3.77 2.07 14.93
N PRO A 34 3.99 1.59 13.68
CA PRO A 34 3.33 0.37 13.20
C PRO A 34 3.71 -0.90 13.99
N LEU A 35 4.83 -0.89 14.74
CA LEU A 35 5.18 -1.98 15.67
C LEU A 35 4.14 -2.19 16.76
N ASN A 36 3.31 -1.19 17.08
CA ASN A 36 2.21 -1.33 18.04
C ASN A 36 1.23 -2.46 17.66
N ALA A 37 1.17 -2.85 16.38
CA ALA A 37 0.37 -4.01 15.95
C ALA A 37 0.78 -5.33 16.64
N LEU A 38 2.03 -5.46 17.11
CA LEU A 38 2.54 -6.65 17.81
C LEU A 38 2.00 -6.81 19.24
N GLU A 39 1.40 -5.75 19.78
CA GLU A 39 0.84 -5.73 21.13
C GLU A 39 -0.55 -6.38 21.19
N PHE A 40 -1.23 -6.52 20.05
CA PHE A 40 -2.59 -7.04 19.98
C PHE A 40 -2.60 -8.55 19.74
N ARG A 41 -3.03 -9.29 20.76
CA ARG A 41 -3.04 -10.77 20.75
C ARG A 41 -4.38 -11.32 21.15
N LEU A 42 -4.77 -12.43 20.52
CA LEU A 42 -5.93 -13.20 20.91
C LEU A 42 -5.62 -13.97 22.19
N GLN A 43 -6.47 -13.82 23.22
CA GLN A 43 -6.24 -14.40 24.55
C GLN A 43 -6.12 -15.94 24.52
N GLU A 44 -6.96 -16.62 23.75
CA GLU A 44 -7.01 -18.09 23.75
C GLU A 44 -5.85 -18.73 22.96
N SER A 45 -5.48 -18.16 21.81
CA SER A 45 -4.48 -18.75 20.92
C SER A 45 -3.09 -18.13 21.04
N GLY A 46 -2.96 -16.95 21.65
CA GLY A 46 -1.73 -16.16 21.71
C GLY A 46 -1.30 -15.56 20.37
N LYS A 47 -2.03 -15.83 19.27
CA LYS A 47 -1.75 -15.31 17.92
C LYS A 47 -2.01 -13.82 17.82
N LEU A 48 -1.35 -13.16 16.88
CA LEU A 48 -1.55 -11.74 16.59
C LEU A 48 -2.96 -11.49 16.03
N PHE A 49 -3.59 -10.42 16.53
CA PHE A 49 -4.93 -10.03 16.10
C PHE A 49 -4.94 -9.55 14.65
N PHE A 50 -4.00 -8.67 14.30
CA PHE A 50 -3.87 -8.09 12.96
C PHE A 50 -3.14 -9.02 11.99
N ASP A 51 -3.63 -9.07 10.76
CA ASP A 51 -3.02 -9.81 9.63
C ASP A 51 -2.33 -8.84 8.66
N TYR A 52 -2.84 -7.61 8.54
CA TYR A 52 -2.31 -6.57 7.66
C TYR A 52 -2.14 -5.26 8.43
N VAL A 53 -1.02 -4.59 8.18
CA VAL A 53 -0.74 -3.22 8.61
C VAL A 53 -0.61 -2.35 7.37
N VAL A 54 -1.42 -1.31 7.27
CA VAL A 54 -1.32 -0.27 6.24
C VAL A 54 -0.57 0.92 6.81
N LEU A 55 0.53 1.28 6.16
CA LEU A 55 1.34 2.46 6.46
C LEU A 55 0.70 3.66 5.78
N PHE A 56 -0.02 4.51 6.52
CA PHE A 56 -0.84 5.58 5.95
C PHE A 56 -0.20 6.96 6.15
N SER A 57 0.23 7.65 5.09
CA SER A 57 0.38 7.17 3.71
C SER A 57 1.57 7.83 2.98
N GLY A 58 2.07 7.16 1.95
CA GLY A 58 2.78 7.83 0.87
C GLY A 58 1.79 8.41 -0.15
N ASN A 59 2.29 9.22 -1.07
CA ASN A 59 1.45 10.05 -1.93
C ASN A 59 1.74 9.84 -3.41
N ILE A 60 0.72 10.04 -4.23
CA ILE A 60 0.89 10.31 -5.66
C ILE A 60 1.06 11.82 -5.85
N ASN A 61 2.08 12.23 -6.60
CA ASN A 61 2.29 13.63 -6.98
C ASN A 61 2.79 13.74 -8.43
N TYR A 62 2.68 14.94 -8.98
CA TYR A 62 3.14 15.30 -10.31
C TYR A 62 4.40 16.18 -10.25
N ASP A 63 5.43 15.79 -10.99
CA ASP A 63 6.63 16.61 -11.23
C ASP A 63 6.49 17.33 -12.59
N PRO A 64 6.29 18.67 -12.61
CA PRO A 64 6.16 19.42 -13.84
C PRO A 64 7.48 19.61 -14.60
N ALA A 65 8.63 19.50 -13.94
CA ALA A 65 9.94 19.66 -14.59
C ALA A 65 10.30 18.43 -15.43
N GLU A 66 9.99 17.25 -14.91
CA GLU A 66 10.22 15.96 -15.60
C GLU A 66 8.99 15.48 -16.39
N ASN A 67 7.85 16.17 -16.24
CA ASN A 67 6.54 15.77 -16.75
C ASN A 67 6.26 14.29 -16.44
N ARG A 68 6.28 13.94 -15.15
CA ARG A 68 6.00 12.57 -14.69
C ARG A 68 5.20 12.56 -13.40
N VAL A 69 4.43 11.49 -13.22
CA VAL A 69 3.81 11.14 -11.94
C VAL A 69 4.80 10.28 -11.16
N TYR A 70 4.86 10.47 -9.84
CA TYR A 70 5.80 9.76 -8.99
C TYR A 70 5.24 9.44 -7.61
N PHE A 71 5.86 8.47 -6.93
CA PHE A 71 5.51 8.13 -5.55
C PHE A 71 6.28 9.04 -4.58
N SER A 72 5.57 10.02 -4.07
CA SER A 72 6.05 10.98 -3.09
C SER A 72 5.98 10.40 -1.68
N ARG A 73 6.98 10.73 -0.87
CA ARG A 73 7.14 10.25 0.50
C ARG A 73 7.36 11.46 1.38
N ASN A 74 6.48 11.65 2.36
CA ASN A 74 6.74 12.61 3.42
C ASN A 74 7.89 12.08 4.33
N LYS A 75 8.33 12.92 5.27
CA LYS A 75 9.43 12.57 6.18
C LYS A 75 9.19 11.31 7.01
N GLU A 76 7.94 11.03 7.38
CA GLU A 76 7.60 9.89 8.24
C GLU A 76 7.61 8.58 7.44
N VAL A 77 7.07 8.60 6.22
CA VAL A 77 7.18 7.48 5.28
C VAL A 77 8.65 7.21 4.98
N GLN A 78 9.42 8.24 4.65
CA GLN A 78 10.84 8.09 4.32
C GLN A 78 11.62 7.51 5.50
N PHE A 79 11.37 8.00 6.72
CA PHE A 79 11.99 7.45 7.94
C PHE A 79 11.73 5.95 8.09
N LEU A 80 10.49 5.49 7.92
CA LEU A 80 10.16 4.07 8.04
C LEU A 80 10.78 3.22 6.94
N LEU A 81 10.89 3.76 5.71
CA LEU A 81 11.55 3.05 4.61
C LEU A 81 13.06 2.93 4.85
N ASP A 82 13.70 4.00 5.30
CA ASP A 82 15.14 4.00 5.63
C ASP A 82 15.48 3.08 6.79
N ASN A 83 14.56 2.93 7.75
CA ASN A 83 14.70 2.09 8.93
C ASN A 83 13.82 0.83 8.87
N ASN A 84 13.51 0.35 7.66
CA ASN A 84 12.60 -0.75 7.39
C ASN A 84 12.91 -2.04 8.19
N GLU A 85 14.20 -2.39 8.34
CA GLU A 85 14.61 -3.59 9.08
C GLU A 85 14.22 -3.56 10.55
N GLU A 86 14.15 -2.36 11.15
CA GLU A 86 13.79 -2.16 12.54
C GLU A 86 12.28 -2.01 12.73
N TYR A 87 11.62 -1.21 11.90
CA TYR A 87 10.21 -0.84 12.14
C TYR A 87 9.19 -1.68 11.37
N LEU A 88 9.57 -2.31 10.26
CA LEU A 88 8.62 -3.01 9.37
C LEU A 88 8.89 -4.53 9.32
N GLN A 89 10.15 -4.94 9.17
CA GLN A 89 10.47 -6.36 9.04
C GLN A 89 10.13 -7.22 10.26
N PRO A 90 10.10 -6.72 11.53
CA PRO A 90 9.59 -7.52 12.65
C PRO A 90 8.12 -7.94 12.50
N LEU A 91 7.27 -7.08 11.92
CA LEU A 91 5.88 -7.41 11.60
C LEU A 91 5.82 -8.57 10.62
N ARG A 92 6.60 -8.46 9.53
CA ARG A 92 6.67 -9.47 8.46
C ARG A 92 7.21 -10.81 8.92
N LYS A 93 8.23 -10.80 9.79
CA LYS A 93 8.79 -12.01 10.42
C LYS A 93 7.75 -12.76 11.25
N CYS A 94 6.75 -12.06 11.79
CA CYS A 94 5.62 -12.65 12.51
C CYS A 94 4.42 -12.98 11.60
N GLY A 95 4.55 -12.80 10.28
CA GLY A 95 3.51 -13.10 9.30
C GLY A 95 2.49 -11.99 9.04
N ILE A 96 2.62 -10.81 9.65
CA ILE A 96 1.82 -9.64 9.30
C ILE A 96 2.25 -9.14 7.92
N LYS A 97 1.28 -8.86 7.04
CA LYS A 97 1.51 -8.22 5.75
C LYS A 97 1.64 -6.71 5.92
N VAL A 98 2.74 -6.13 5.46
CA VAL A 98 2.96 -4.68 5.53
C VAL A 98 2.63 -4.05 4.17
N ILE A 99 1.65 -3.16 4.16
CA ILE A 99 1.04 -2.59 2.96
C ILE A 99 1.32 -1.08 2.95
N MET A 100 1.80 -0.54 1.83
CA MET A 100 1.97 0.91 1.69
C MET A 100 0.65 1.57 1.28
N GLY A 101 0.15 2.51 2.09
CA GLY A 101 -0.94 3.38 1.68
C GLY A 101 -0.47 4.37 0.62
N VAL A 102 -1.29 4.57 -0.41
CA VAL A 102 -1.06 5.55 -1.49
C VAL A 102 -2.28 6.44 -1.57
N LEU A 103 -2.08 7.74 -1.35
CA LEU A 103 -3.12 8.77 -1.25
C LEU A 103 -2.86 9.92 -2.22
N GLY A 104 -3.90 10.58 -2.73
CA GLY A 104 -3.75 11.85 -3.45
C GLY A 104 -3.14 12.95 -2.58
N ASN A 105 -2.57 13.98 -3.20
CA ASN A 105 -1.84 15.01 -2.46
C ASN A 105 -1.86 16.39 -3.15
N HIS A 106 -3.08 16.86 -3.41
CA HIS A 106 -3.40 18.24 -3.75
C HIS A 106 -2.75 18.79 -5.04
N ASP A 107 -2.51 17.93 -6.04
CA ASP A 107 -2.13 18.33 -7.40
C ASP A 107 -2.95 17.60 -8.48
N ASP A 108 -2.56 17.74 -9.75
CA ASP A 108 -3.28 17.17 -10.90
C ASP A 108 -3.14 15.65 -11.04
N SER A 109 -2.18 15.03 -10.36
CA SER A 109 -2.09 13.58 -10.30
C SER A 109 -3.11 13.02 -9.30
N GLY A 110 -3.64 11.84 -9.61
CA GLY A 110 -4.60 11.18 -8.75
C GLY A 110 -4.82 9.74 -9.16
N LEU A 111 -5.26 8.92 -8.23
CA LEU A 111 -5.29 7.46 -8.38
C LEU A 111 -6.36 6.99 -9.37
N ALA A 112 -7.39 7.82 -9.59
CA ALA A 112 -8.46 7.55 -10.52
C ALA A 112 -8.45 8.43 -11.78
N GLN A 113 -7.33 9.10 -12.09
CA GLN A 113 -7.26 10.06 -13.19
C GLN A 113 -5.97 9.98 -14.03
N LEU A 114 -5.25 8.86 -13.95
CA LEU A 114 -4.10 8.58 -14.80
C LEU A 114 -4.52 8.06 -16.17
N SER A 115 -3.80 8.48 -17.21
CA SER A 115 -3.88 7.84 -18.52
C SER A 115 -3.26 6.43 -18.47
N ASP A 116 -3.61 5.59 -19.45
CA ASP A 116 -3.07 4.22 -19.56
C ASP A 116 -1.53 4.11 -19.45
N PRO A 117 -0.71 4.94 -20.14
CA PRO A 117 0.74 4.91 -19.95
C PRO A 117 1.18 5.39 -18.56
N ALA A 118 0.62 6.49 -18.05
CA ALA A 118 0.98 7.00 -16.73
C ALA A 118 0.64 6.00 -15.61
N ALA A 119 -0.49 5.30 -15.73
CA ALA A 119 -0.89 4.24 -14.81
C ALA A 119 0.10 3.07 -14.82
N ARG A 120 0.63 2.67 -15.99
CA ARG A 120 1.67 1.63 -16.08
C ARG A 120 2.97 2.05 -15.42
N ASP A 121 3.41 3.28 -15.67
CA ASP A 121 4.68 3.78 -15.16
C ASP A 121 4.62 3.94 -13.64
N PHE A 122 3.54 4.52 -13.12
CA PHE A 122 3.34 4.64 -11.67
C PHE A 122 3.19 3.27 -10.99
N ALA A 123 2.48 2.32 -11.61
CA ALA A 123 2.39 0.94 -11.13
C ALA A 123 3.77 0.26 -11.05
N ALA A 124 4.63 0.46 -12.05
CA ALA A 124 5.98 -0.09 -12.07
C ALA A 124 6.85 0.52 -10.97
N GLU A 125 6.73 1.84 -10.73
CA GLU A 125 7.39 2.52 -9.62
C GLU A 125 6.98 1.92 -8.27
N LEU A 126 5.66 1.80 -8.00
CA LEU A 126 5.15 1.19 -6.76
C LEU A 126 5.62 -0.25 -6.56
N ALA A 127 5.66 -1.05 -7.63
CA ALA A 127 6.18 -2.42 -7.57
C ALA A 127 7.67 -2.44 -7.21
N ALA A 128 8.47 -1.53 -7.77
CA ALA A 128 9.89 -1.39 -7.43
C ALA A 128 10.11 -1.00 -5.97
N TYR A 129 9.29 -0.09 -5.42
CA TYR A 129 9.32 0.23 -3.98
C TYR A 129 8.99 -0.97 -3.12
N CYS A 130 7.91 -1.69 -3.44
CA CYS A 130 7.52 -2.87 -2.67
C CYS A 130 8.59 -3.96 -2.72
N GLU A 131 9.31 -4.10 -3.83
CA GLU A 131 10.41 -5.06 -3.93
C GLU A 131 11.63 -4.60 -3.12
N THR A 132 12.04 -3.35 -3.30
CA THR A 132 13.23 -2.77 -2.64
C THR A 132 13.15 -2.82 -1.12
N TYR A 133 11.99 -2.47 -0.56
CA TYR A 133 11.78 -2.41 0.89
C TYR A 133 11.14 -3.69 1.45
N GLY A 134 10.90 -4.70 0.59
CA GLY A 134 10.24 -5.93 1.00
C GLY A 134 8.86 -5.68 1.60
N LEU A 135 8.05 -4.82 0.98
CA LEU A 135 6.65 -4.63 1.36
C LEU A 135 5.77 -5.71 0.70
N ASP A 136 4.60 -5.95 1.27
CA ASP A 136 3.69 -7.02 0.84
C ASP A 136 2.58 -6.52 -0.10
N GLY A 137 2.56 -5.23 -0.43
CA GLY A 137 1.59 -4.65 -1.37
C GLY A 137 1.30 -3.17 -1.15
N VAL A 138 0.24 -2.70 -1.81
CA VAL A 138 -0.27 -1.32 -1.71
C VAL A 138 -1.76 -1.26 -1.42
N CYS A 139 -2.20 -0.18 -0.76
CA CYS A 139 -3.59 0.20 -0.54
C CYS A 139 -3.83 1.56 -1.21
N PHE A 140 -4.75 1.62 -2.17
CA PHE A 140 -5.08 2.86 -2.88
C PHE A 140 -6.28 3.56 -2.25
N ASP A 141 -6.15 4.86 -2.02
CA ASP A 141 -7.18 5.71 -1.43
C ASP A 141 -7.36 7.00 -2.25
N ASP A 142 -8.46 7.08 -3.01
CA ASP A 142 -8.72 8.17 -3.97
C ASP A 142 -9.36 9.38 -3.31
N GLU A 143 -8.57 10.05 -2.46
CA GLU A 143 -8.92 11.32 -1.85
C GLU A 143 -7.85 12.38 -2.15
N TYR A 144 -8.22 13.66 -1.95
CA TYR A 144 -7.30 14.81 -1.96
C TYR A 144 -6.56 15.14 -3.26
N SER A 145 -6.87 14.49 -4.38
CA SER A 145 -6.38 14.90 -5.71
C SER A 145 -7.20 16.09 -6.25
N ASN A 146 -6.66 16.85 -7.21
CA ASN A 146 -7.47 17.83 -7.95
C ASN A 146 -8.54 17.09 -8.77
N VAL A 147 -9.82 17.36 -8.47
CA VAL A 147 -10.97 16.74 -9.15
C VAL A 147 -11.15 17.18 -10.61
N ASN A 148 -10.42 18.22 -11.05
CA ASN A 148 -10.41 18.71 -12.42
C ASN A 148 -8.96 18.86 -12.93
N PRO A 149 -8.24 17.75 -13.19
CA PRO A 149 -6.86 17.81 -13.66
C PRO A 149 -6.78 18.43 -15.07
N ASP A 150 -5.62 18.98 -15.43
CA ASP A 150 -5.37 19.45 -16.79
C ASP A 150 -5.28 18.28 -17.79
N THR A 151 -6.42 17.94 -18.40
CA THR A 151 -6.50 16.89 -19.42
C THR A 151 -5.83 17.24 -20.77
N SER A 152 -5.23 18.44 -20.90
CA SER A 152 -4.32 18.72 -22.01
C SER A 152 -2.95 18.06 -21.79
N ASN A 153 -2.59 17.74 -20.54
CA ASN A 153 -1.44 16.92 -20.22
C ASN A 153 -1.73 15.44 -20.51
N PRO A 154 -0.92 14.75 -21.34
CA PRO A 154 -1.15 13.36 -21.72
C PRO A 154 -1.04 12.34 -20.57
N LEU A 155 -0.54 12.75 -19.40
CA LEU A 155 -0.49 11.90 -18.21
C LEU A 155 -1.86 11.73 -17.54
N PHE A 156 -2.81 12.64 -17.80
CA PHE A 156 -4.07 12.71 -17.06
C PHE A 156 -5.27 12.45 -17.97
N THR A 157 -6.30 11.88 -17.37
CA THR A 157 -7.64 11.74 -17.95
C THR A 157 -8.65 12.32 -16.96
N ARG A 158 -9.93 12.35 -17.34
CA ARG A 158 -10.98 12.72 -16.38
C ARG A 158 -11.08 11.66 -15.27
N PRO A 159 -11.27 12.07 -14.01
CA PRO A 159 -11.42 11.13 -12.91
C PRO A 159 -12.55 10.12 -13.19
N SER A 160 -12.26 8.83 -13.03
CA SER A 160 -13.23 7.77 -13.27
C SER A 160 -12.82 6.45 -12.64
N MET A 161 -13.82 5.61 -12.34
CA MET A 161 -13.59 4.23 -11.90
C MET A 161 -12.82 3.41 -12.93
N ALA A 162 -12.96 3.71 -14.23
CA ALA A 162 -12.21 3.02 -15.28
C ALA A 162 -10.70 3.31 -15.20
N ALA A 163 -10.32 4.57 -14.95
CA ALA A 163 -8.93 4.96 -14.78
C ALA A 163 -8.34 4.41 -13.46
N ALA A 164 -9.12 4.41 -12.37
CA ALA A 164 -8.73 3.71 -11.14
C ALA A 164 -8.49 2.21 -11.41
N ALA A 165 -9.45 1.53 -12.02
CA ALA A 165 -9.36 0.11 -12.34
C ALA A 165 -8.16 -0.20 -13.25
N ARG A 166 -7.81 0.69 -14.18
CA ARG A 166 -6.59 0.59 -14.99
C ARG A 166 -5.35 0.61 -14.11
N LEU A 167 -5.21 1.56 -13.20
CA LEU A 167 -4.06 1.62 -12.28
C LEU A 167 -3.97 0.35 -11.41
N LEU A 168 -5.08 -0.11 -10.85
CA LEU A 168 -5.15 -1.34 -10.05
C LEU A 168 -4.70 -2.56 -10.86
N TYR A 169 -5.17 -2.67 -12.11
CA TYR A 169 -4.81 -3.75 -13.02
C TYR A 169 -3.30 -3.75 -13.34
N GLU A 170 -2.73 -2.61 -13.73
CA GLU A 170 -1.31 -2.53 -14.07
C GLU A 170 -0.43 -2.76 -12.84
N THR A 171 -0.88 -2.31 -11.66
CA THR A 171 -0.20 -2.55 -10.38
C THR A 171 -0.19 -4.04 -10.05
N LYS A 172 -1.32 -4.73 -10.19
CA LYS A 172 -1.38 -6.18 -9.95
C LYS A 172 -0.56 -6.95 -10.99
N LYS A 173 -0.49 -6.47 -12.22
CA LYS A 173 0.35 -7.06 -13.27
C LYS A 173 1.85 -6.87 -12.99
N ALA A 174 2.25 -5.71 -12.50
CA ALA A 174 3.65 -5.41 -12.16
C ALA A 174 4.14 -6.20 -10.94
N MET A 175 3.25 -6.52 -10.00
CA MET A 175 3.58 -7.31 -8.80
C MET A 175 2.52 -8.38 -8.48
N PRO A 176 2.43 -9.47 -9.28
CA PRO A 176 1.33 -10.43 -9.23
C PRO A 176 1.23 -11.19 -7.90
N HIS A 177 2.33 -11.32 -7.18
CA HIS A 177 2.38 -12.02 -5.88
C HIS A 177 2.08 -11.11 -4.68
N LYS A 178 2.01 -9.79 -4.88
CA LYS A 178 1.75 -8.82 -3.81
C LYS A 178 0.27 -8.44 -3.73
N THR A 179 -0.13 -7.89 -2.60
CA THR A 179 -1.50 -7.47 -2.34
C THR A 179 -1.77 -6.13 -3.03
N VAL A 180 -2.91 -6.03 -3.70
CA VAL A 180 -3.45 -4.76 -4.18
C VAL A 180 -4.83 -4.65 -3.56
N MET A 181 -4.99 -3.68 -2.67
CA MET A 181 -6.25 -3.40 -1.99
C MET A 181 -6.65 -1.94 -2.19
N VAL A 182 -7.91 -1.65 -1.90
CA VAL A 182 -8.48 -0.31 -2.08
C VAL A 182 -9.22 0.10 -0.82
N TYR A 183 -9.14 1.38 -0.49
CA TYR A 183 -10.17 2.03 0.30
C TYR A 183 -11.32 2.39 -0.66
N TYR A 184 -12.52 1.88 -0.38
CA TYR A 184 -13.65 1.98 -1.28
C TYR A 184 -14.33 3.35 -1.14
N LEU A 185 -13.70 4.37 -1.72
CA LEU A 185 -14.10 5.76 -1.66
C LEU A 185 -13.69 6.49 -2.95
N GLY A 186 -14.15 7.74 -3.11
CA GLY A 186 -13.83 8.58 -4.27
C GLY A 186 -14.32 7.93 -5.57
N ASN A 187 -13.50 8.01 -6.61
CA ASN A 187 -13.79 7.39 -7.90
C ASN A 187 -13.43 5.89 -7.94
N ILE A 188 -13.04 5.28 -6.80
CA ILE A 188 -12.92 3.82 -6.63
C ILE A 188 -14.28 3.23 -6.22
N THR A 189 -15.39 3.88 -6.55
CA THR A 189 -16.75 3.40 -6.30
C THR A 189 -17.56 3.45 -7.60
N PRO A 190 -18.49 2.50 -7.82
CA PRO A 190 -19.48 2.58 -8.88
C PRO A 190 -20.47 3.72 -8.56
N TYR A 191 -20.88 4.43 -9.60
CA TYR A 191 -21.86 5.51 -9.57
C TYR A 191 -23.20 5.11 -8.92
#